data_AF-A0A3S2W8G4-F1
#
_entry.id   AF-A0A3S2W8G4-F1
#
_cell.length_a   1.000
_cell.length_b   1.000
_cell.length_c   1.000
_cell.angle_alpha   90.00
_cell.angle_beta   90.00
_cell.angle_gamma   90.00
#
_symmetry.space_group_name_H-M   'P 1'
#
loop_
_entity.id
_entity.type
_entity.pdbx_description
1 polymer ?
#
loop_
_entity_poly.entity_id
_entity_poly.type
_entity_poly.pdbx_seq_one_letter_code
_entity_poly.pdbx_strand_id
1 'polypeptide(L)'
;MGDPADIQPRLSDARNSRISACKYCARRAIRPERAAQQMTERGVKPLERYTDAWQPWRCECLACGADDITPAYANVVLGGQGGCKHCGGRVKVPERQAIAEMFAAGAQPLESYPGVNERWRSRCLATDCPGPTDRIIYPRLGWIRRGAQACKWCAGVVIDALTAHDIMVSQAGLLPQAAYPGVRVPWKCRCQNCQSTVYPTLGSVTSRGTGCSECAEYGFQRGKAALLYLMTHERLQAAKVGICNLNTGRIEKHERRGWARHDVLPCRTGRDAELLEKQVLAEWRSQGWRPVLDSGQRYDGWTETVTLLPATADGLWQGILDLEALTGTTPPAARAQSPAGSDKR
;
A
#
# COMPACT_ATOMS: atom_id res chain seq x y z
N MET A 1 0.86 -16.76 -24.06
CA MET A 1 0.32 -18.13 -24.03
C MET A 1 1.47 -19.04 -24.46
N GLY A 2 1.94 -19.93 -23.59
CA GLY A 2 3.05 -20.83 -23.94
C GLY A 2 2.58 -21.95 -24.87
N ASP A 3 3.50 -22.57 -25.60
CA ASP A 3 3.21 -23.64 -26.54
C ASP A 3 2.37 -24.76 -25.90
N PRO A 4 1.45 -25.39 -26.66
CA PRO A 4 0.72 -26.56 -26.21
C PRO A 4 1.74 -27.65 -25.84
N ALA A 5 1.69 -28.08 -24.58
CA ALA A 5 2.60 -29.12 -24.10
C ALA A 5 2.16 -30.44 -24.73
N ASP A 6 3.07 -31.11 -25.44
CA ASP A 6 2.90 -32.49 -25.86
C ASP A 6 2.84 -33.37 -24.60
N ILE A 7 1.64 -33.90 -24.30
CA ILE A 7 1.40 -34.71 -23.12
C ILE A 7 0.97 -36.12 -23.55
N GLN A 8 1.52 -37.12 -22.88
CA GLN A 8 1.13 -38.51 -23.05
C GLN A 8 0.47 -39.01 -21.74
N PRO A 9 -0.78 -38.62 -21.45
CA PRO A 9 -1.45 -39.07 -20.24
C PRO A 9 -1.77 -40.56 -20.34
N ARG A 10 -1.63 -41.29 -19.23
CA ARG A 10 -2.12 -42.68 -19.18
C ARG A 10 -3.65 -42.68 -19.29
N LEU A 11 -4.18 -43.67 -20.00
CA LEU A 11 -5.64 -43.79 -20.23
C LEU A 11 -6.43 -43.86 -18.91
N SER A 12 -5.87 -44.49 -17.88
CA SER A 12 -6.45 -44.54 -16.52
C SER A 12 -6.58 -43.15 -15.88
N ASP A 13 -5.57 -42.29 -16.05
CA ASP A 13 -5.54 -40.96 -15.45
C ASP A 13 -6.50 -40.00 -16.16
N ALA A 14 -6.68 -40.17 -17.47
CA ALA A 14 -7.67 -39.44 -18.25
C ALA A 14 -9.10 -39.80 -17.82
N ARG A 15 -9.38 -41.10 -17.60
CA ARG A 15 -10.69 -41.59 -17.14
C ARG A 15 -11.06 -41.11 -15.73
N ASN A 16 -10.08 -40.99 -14.85
CA ASN A 16 -10.30 -40.62 -13.44
C ASN A 16 -10.23 -39.11 -13.18
N SER A 17 -9.89 -38.27 -14.18
CA SER A 17 -9.69 -36.84 -13.96
C SER A 17 -11.01 -36.05 -14.00
N ARG A 18 -11.29 -35.29 -12.93
CA ARG A 18 -12.46 -34.39 -12.84
C ARG A 18 -12.26 -33.01 -13.45
N ILE A 19 -11.04 -32.67 -13.88
CA ILE A 19 -10.67 -31.33 -14.38
C ILE A 19 -9.99 -31.42 -15.75
N SER A 20 -8.91 -32.20 -15.87
CA SER A 20 -8.20 -32.40 -17.15
C SER A 20 -7.25 -33.60 -17.07
N ALA A 21 -7.11 -34.36 -18.16
CA ALA A 21 -6.09 -35.42 -18.26
C ALA A 21 -4.65 -34.88 -18.18
N CYS A 22 -4.46 -33.60 -18.53
CA CYS A 22 -3.18 -32.92 -18.40
C CYS A 22 -2.85 -32.65 -16.93
N LYS A 23 -1.74 -33.20 -16.43
CA LYS A 23 -1.26 -32.99 -15.05
C LYS A 23 -1.05 -31.50 -14.69
N TYR A 24 -0.69 -30.68 -15.68
CA TYR A 24 -0.50 -29.23 -15.49
C TYR A 24 -1.84 -28.49 -15.40
N CYS A 25 -2.79 -28.79 -16.30
CA CYS A 25 -4.13 -28.18 -16.28
C CYS A 25 -4.93 -28.62 -15.04
N ALA A 26 -4.72 -29.87 -14.59
CA ALA A 26 -5.27 -30.37 -13.34
C ALA A 26 -4.53 -29.87 -12.09
N ARG A 27 -3.53 -28.99 -12.23
CA ARG A 27 -2.72 -28.41 -11.15
C ARG A 27 -2.01 -29.43 -10.24
N ARG A 28 -1.77 -30.64 -10.75
CA ARG A 28 -1.03 -31.71 -10.05
C ARG A 28 0.49 -31.59 -10.23
N ALA A 29 0.93 -30.88 -11.27
CA ALA A 29 2.33 -30.60 -11.53
C ALA A 29 2.50 -29.18 -12.10
N ILE A 30 3.71 -28.65 -12.03
CA ILE A 30 4.07 -27.31 -12.53
C ILE A 30 4.98 -27.47 -13.74
N ARG A 31 4.73 -26.66 -14.78
CA ARG A 31 5.57 -26.65 -15.98
C ARG A 31 6.98 -26.16 -15.60
N PRO A 32 8.07 -26.82 -16.06
CA PRO A 32 9.44 -26.44 -15.75
C PRO A 32 9.75 -24.96 -15.97
N GLU A 33 9.26 -24.38 -17.07
CA GLU A 33 9.50 -22.99 -17.43
C GLU A 33 8.83 -22.05 -16.42
N ARG A 34 7.60 -22.39 -16.00
CA ARG A 34 6.87 -21.64 -14.99
C ARG A 34 7.53 -21.74 -13.61
N ALA A 35 8.01 -22.93 -13.23
CA ALA A 35 8.74 -23.11 -11.98
C ALA A 35 10.02 -22.27 -11.97
N ALA A 36 10.75 -22.23 -13.09
CA ALA A 36 11.98 -21.44 -13.21
C ALA A 36 11.72 -19.93 -13.15
N GLN A 37 10.66 -19.46 -13.82
CA GLN A 37 10.22 -18.08 -13.73
C GLN A 37 9.88 -17.70 -12.28
N GLN A 38 9.08 -18.50 -11.59
CA GLN A 38 8.67 -18.21 -10.20
C GLN A 38 9.85 -18.24 -9.21
N MET A 39 10.84 -19.10 -9.43
CA MET A 39 12.10 -19.07 -8.66
C MET A 39 12.88 -17.78 -8.90
N THR A 40 13.00 -17.37 -10.16
CA THR A 40 13.71 -16.15 -10.57
C THR A 40 13.06 -14.90 -9.96
N GLU A 41 11.72 -14.82 -9.98
CA GLU A 41 10.93 -13.77 -9.32
C GLU A 41 11.16 -13.71 -7.80
N ARG A 42 11.60 -14.82 -7.19
CA ARG A 42 11.95 -14.92 -5.77
C ARG A 42 13.44 -14.73 -5.50
N GLY A 43 14.23 -14.32 -6.50
CA GLY A 43 15.63 -13.94 -6.36
C GLY A 43 16.64 -15.09 -6.45
N VAL A 44 16.23 -16.25 -6.97
CA VAL A 44 17.12 -17.39 -7.23
C VAL A 44 16.91 -17.91 -8.66
N LYS A 45 17.98 -17.95 -9.45
CA LYS A 45 17.95 -18.37 -10.85
C LYS A 45 18.35 -19.83 -10.97
N PRO A 46 17.48 -20.74 -11.45
CA PRO A 46 17.87 -22.13 -11.64
C PRO A 46 18.97 -22.30 -12.69
N LEU A 47 19.89 -23.22 -12.42
CA LEU A 47 21.01 -23.57 -13.30
C LEU A 47 20.78 -24.91 -14.03
N GLU A 48 19.77 -25.66 -13.61
CA GLU A 48 19.40 -26.96 -14.18
C GLU A 48 17.90 -27.08 -14.40
N ARG A 49 17.46 -28.10 -15.15
CA ARG A 49 16.03 -28.31 -15.44
C ARG A 49 15.25 -28.70 -14.18
N TYR A 50 14.05 -28.16 -14.04
CA TYR A 50 13.11 -28.50 -12.96
C TYR A 50 12.67 -29.97 -13.04
N THR A 51 12.70 -30.66 -11.92
CA THR A 51 12.26 -32.05 -11.79
C THR A 51 11.06 -32.19 -10.87
N ASP A 52 11.20 -31.80 -9.59
CA ASP A 52 10.19 -31.94 -8.55
C ASP A 52 10.19 -30.76 -7.57
N ALA A 53 9.06 -30.54 -6.89
CA ALA A 53 8.88 -29.41 -5.97
C ALA A 53 9.75 -29.49 -4.70
N TRP A 54 10.04 -30.70 -4.20
CA TRP A 54 10.73 -30.91 -2.93
C TRP A 54 12.22 -31.24 -3.09
N GLN A 55 12.65 -31.57 -4.30
CA GLN A 55 14.05 -31.85 -4.58
C GLN A 55 14.91 -30.58 -4.49
N PRO A 56 16.13 -30.68 -3.94
CA PRO A 56 17.10 -29.59 -4.01
C PRO A 56 17.37 -29.22 -5.47
N TRP A 57 17.25 -27.94 -5.80
CA TRP A 57 17.37 -27.46 -7.16
C TRP A 57 18.55 -26.49 -7.27
N ARG A 58 19.59 -26.83 -8.04
CA ARG A 58 20.78 -25.98 -8.18
C ARG A 58 20.41 -24.65 -8.79
N CYS A 59 20.74 -23.58 -8.07
CA CYS A 59 20.43 -22.21 -8.44
C CYS A 59 21.64 -21.30 -8.21
N GLU A 60 21.60 -20.13 -8.85
CA GLU A 60 22.42 -18.96 -8.58
C GLU A 60 21.58 -17.93 -7.81
N CYS A 61 22.10 -17.38 -6.72
CA CYS A 61 21.43 -16.31 -6.00
C CYS A 61 21.60 -14.98 -6.74
N LEU A 62 20.49 -14.37 -7.18
CA LEU A 62 20.53 -13.09 -7.89
C LEU A 62 20.91 -11.89 -6.99
N ALA A 63 20.95 -12.10 -5.67
CA ALA A 63 21.26 -11.05 -4.70
C ALA A 63 22.75 -11.02 -4.34
N CYS A 64 23.37 -12.18 -4.11
CA CYS A 64 24.79 -12.28 -3.71
C CYS A 64 25.69 -13.01 -4.72
N GLY A 65 25.16 -13.51 -5.83
CA GLY A 65 25.92 -14.20 -6.89
C GLY A 65 26.37 -15.62 -6.57
N ALA A 66 26.01 -16.19 -5.41
CA ALA A 66 26.40 -17.55 -5.05
C ALA A 66 25.69 -18.60 -5.92
N ASP A 67 26.45 -19.51 -6.52
CA ASP A 67 26.00 -20.56 -7.46
C ASP A 67 25.99 -21.98 -6.84
N ASP A 68 26.34 -22.09 -5.56
CA ASP A 68 26.37 -23.34 -4.78
C ASP A 68 25.09 -23.57 -3.95
N ILE A 69 24.00 -22.87 -4.28
CA ILE A 69 22.74 -22.96 -3.55
C ILE A 69 21.81 -24.01 -4.17
N THR A 70 21.11 -24.74 -3.30
CA THR A 70 20.21 -25.84 -3.69
C THR A 70 18.83 -25.74 -3.03
N PRO A 71 18.12 -24.60 -3.13
CA PRO A 71 16.78 -24.48 -2.57
C PRO A 71 15.78 -25.45 -3.23
N ALA A 72 14.79 -25.91 -2.46
CA ALA A 72 13.63 -26.60 -3.02
C ALA A 72 12.55 -25.59 -3.44
N TYR A 73 11.93 -25.83 -4.60
CA TYR A 73 10.85 -24.99 -5.12
C TYR A 73 9.71 -24.81 -4.11
N ALA A 74 9.32 -25.89 -3.41
CA ALA A 74 8.28 -25.88 -2.39
C ALA A 74 8.60 -24.90 -1.25
N ASN A 75 9.86 -24.85 -0.79
CA ASN A 75 10.25 -23.96 0.30
C ASN A 75 10.24 -22.48 -0.14
N VAL A 76 10.72 -22.21 -1.35
CA VAL A 76 10.86 -20.83 -1.84
C VAL A 76 9.53 -20.24 -2.30
N VAL A 77 8.82 -20.96 -3.17
CA VAL A 77 7.64 -20.43 -3.86
C VAL A 77 6.35 -20.71 -3.09
N LEU A 78 6.20 -21.91 -2.50
CA LEU A 78 5.00 -22.26 -1.74
C LEU A 78 5.11 -21.82 -0.27
N GLY A 79 6.26 -22.05 0.35
CA GLY A 79 6.54 -21.71 1.75
C GLY A 79 7.03 -20.28 1.98
N GLY A 80 7.37 -19.54 0.93
CA GLY A 80 7.84 -18.15 1.01
C GLY A 80 9.19 -17.97 1.72
N GLN A 81 9.98 -19.02 1.88
CA GLN A 81 11.30 -18.95 2.50
C GLN A 81 12.35 -18.38 1.53
N GLY A 82 13.39 -17.75 2.06
CA GLY A 82 14.54 -17.31 1.25
C GLY A 82 15.31 -18.50 0.66
N GLY A 83 15.60 -18.48 -0.64
CA GLY A 83 16.27 -19.58 -1.34
C GLY A 83 17.79 -19.66 -1.14
N CYS A 84 18.44 -18.57 -0.71
CA CYS A 84 19.89 -18.53 -0.55
C CYS A 84 20.30 -18.76 0.91
N LYS A 85 21.05 -19.85 1.15
CA LYS A 85 21.61 -20.21 2.47
C LYS A 85 22.58 -19.15 3.01
N HIS A 86 23.27 -18.41 2.13
CA HIS A 86 24.22 -17.35 2.49
C HIS A 86 23.52 -16.05 2.90
N CYS A 87 22.48 -15.64 2.17
CA CYS A 87 21.67 -14.47 2.52
C CYS A 87 20.77 -14.73 3.74
N GLY A 88 20.35 -15.99 3.93
CA GLY A 88 19.50 -16.42 5.05
C GLY A 88 20.25 -16.73 6.35
N GLY A 89 21.58 -16.78 6.35
CA GLY A 89 22.38 -17.02 7.55
C GLY A 89 22.47 -18.46 8.03
N ARG A 90 22.18 -19.41 7.15
CA ARG A 90 22.28 -20.85 7.46
C ARG A 90 23.72 -21.38 7.33
N VAL A 91 24.61 -20.62 6.66
CA VAL A 91 26.03 -20.95 6.53
C VAL A 91 26.86 -19.96 7.34
N LYS A 92 27.85 -20.47 8.08
CA LYS A 92 28.84 -19.64 8.78
C LYS A 92 29.71 -18.93 7.75
N VAL A 93 29.52 -17.63 7.61
CA VAL A 93 30.34 -16.78 6.72
C VAL A 93 31.71 -16.59 7.38
N PRO A 94 32.83 -16.86 6.69
CA PRO A 94 34.15 -16.51 7.19
C PRO A 94 34.26 -15.01 7.48
N GLU A 95 34.78 -14.64 8.64
CA GLU A 95 34.86 -13.25 9.09
C GLU A 95 35.59 -12.36 8.08
N ARG A 96 36.69 -12.83 7.50
CA ARG A 96 37.43 -12.13 6.45
C ARG A 96 36.55 -11.76 5.25
N GLN A 97 35.68 -12.66 4.82
CA GLN A 97 34.76 -12.42 3.71
C GLN A 97 33.71 -11.37 4.10
N ALA A 98 33.12 -11.52 5.29
CA ALA A 98 32.13 -10.58 5.81
C ALA A 98 32.69 -9.15 5.93
N ILE A 99 33.94 -9.02 6.38
CA ILE A 99 34.64 -7.72 6.46
C ILE A 99 34.81 -7.11 5.07
N ALA A 100 35.27 -7.88 4.09
CA ALA A 100 35.47 -7.39 2.73
C ALA A 100 34.16 -6.88 2.09
N GLU A 101 33.06 -7.62 2.28
CA GLU A 101 31.74 -7.21 1.81
C GLU A 101 31.26 -5.91 2.47
N MET A 102 31.51 -5.73 3.76
CA MET A 102 31.17 -4.49 4.47
C MET A 102 31.93 -3.29 3.91
N PHE A 103 33.24 -3.43 3.69
CA PHE A 103 34.05 -2.38 3.08
C PHE A 103 33.56 -2.02 1.67
N ALA A 104 33.25 -3.02 0.84
CA ALA A 104 32.68 -2.81 -0.47
C ALA A 104 31.33 -2.08 -0.43
N ALA A 105 30.55 -2.28 0.64
CA ALA A 105 29.30 -1.56 0.89
C ALA A 105 29.48 -0.17 1.54
N GLY A 106 30.73 0.32 1.67
CA GLY A 106 31.03 1.64 2.23
C GLY A 106 30.95 1.70 3.76
N ALA A 107 31.13 0.58 4.45
CA ALA A 107 31.13 0.49 5.91
C ALA A 107 32.36 -0.25 6.44
N GLN A 108 33.07 0.35 7.39
CA GLN A 108 34.20 -0.27 8.07
C GLN A 108 33.72 -0.93 9.37
N PRO A 109 33.77 -2.26 9.52
CA PRO A 109 33.51 -2.93 10.79
C PRO A 109 34.42 -2.43 11.91
N LEU A 110 33.87 -2.26 13.12
CA LEU A 110 34.60 -1.81 14.31
C LEU A 110 34.67 -2.87 15.42
N GLU A 111 34.07 -4.03 15.18
CA GLU A 111 34.01 -5.17 16.09
C GLU A 111 34.04 -6.47 15.28
N SER A 112 34.29 -7.59 15.96
CA SER A 112 34.26 -8.92 15.33
C SER A 112 32.90 -9.23 14.71
N TYR A 113 32.91 -10.03 13.65
CA TYR A 113 31.69 -10.34 12.89
C TYR A 113 30.63 -11.06 13.75
N PRO A 114 29.48 -10.42 14.03
CA PRO A 114 28.49 -10.96 14.95
C PRO A 114 27.52 -11.97 14.30
N GLY A 115 27.55 -12.08 12.96
CA GLY A 115 26.64 -12.90 12.19
C GLY A 115 25.85 -12.11 11.14
N VAL A 116 25.25 -12.81 10.18
CA VAL A 116 24.75 -12.17 8.95
C VAL A 116 23.51 -11.28 9.18
N ASN A 117 22.67 -11.64 10.15
CA ASN A 117 21.43 -10.94 10.46
C ASN A 117 21.54 -10.01 11.67
N GLU A 118 22.71 -10.02 12.31
CA GLU A 118 23.02 -9.20 13.46
C GLU A 118 23.41 -7.79 13.04
N ARG A 119 23.16 -6.84 13.96
CA ARG A 119 23.58 -5.45 13.80
C ARG A 119 25.08 -5.39 14.02
N TRP A 120 25.83 -5.05 12.99
CA TRP A 120 27.28 -5.01 13.05
C TRP A 120 27.78 -3.58 13.18
N ARG A 121 28.32 -3.24 14.36
CA ARG A 121 28.84 -1.90 14.64
C ARG A 121 29.94 -1.54 13.66
N SER A 122 29.71 -0.49 12.88
CA SER A 122 30.57 -0.10 11.77
C SER A 122 30.68 1.41 11.65
N ARG A 123 31.71 1.93 10.99
CA ARG A 123 31.85 3.34 10.60
C ARG A 123 31.46 3.52 9.14
N CYS A 124 30.60 4.47 8.82
CA CYS A 124 30.30 4.84 7.44
C CYS A 124 31.52 5.53 6.80
N LEU A 125 31.87 5.11 5.59
CA LEU A 125 33.01 5.64 4.82
C LEU A 125 32.65 6.81 3.91
N ALA A 126 31.36 7.14 3.75
CA ALA A 126 30.94 8.31 2.98
C ALA A 126 31.46 9.61 3.64
N THR A 127 32.10 10.45 2.84
CA THR A 127 32.74 11.70 3.29
C THR A 127 31.72 12.77 3.69
N ASP A 128 30.56 12.76 3.03
CA ASP A 128 29.42 13.65 3.14
C ASP A 128 28.21 12.97 3.81
N CYS A 129 28.46 11.93 4.61
CA CYS A 129 27.40 11.20 5.31
C CYS A 129 26.51 12.16 6.13
N PRO A 130 25.19 12.23 5.86
CA PRO A 130 24.26 13.08 6.62
C PRO A 130 23.87 12.47 7.98
N GLY A 131 24.56 11.40 8.40
CA GLY A 131 24.31 10.71 9.65
C GLY A 131 24.99 11.37 10.86
N PRO A 132 25.11 10.62 11.97
CA PRO A 132 25.78 11.10 13.19
C PRO A 132 27.22 11.56 12.92
N THR A 133 27.70 12.53 13.69
CA THR A 133 29.06 13.10 13.55
C THR A 133 30.17 12.06 13.65
N ASP A 134 29.99 11.05 14.51
CA ASP A 134 30.94 9.94 14.67
C ASP A 134 30.88 8.90 13.54
N ARG A 135 29.87 9.00 12.66
CA ARG A 135 29.57 8.11 11.54
C ARG A 135 29.37 6.65 11.95
N ILE A 136 29.00 6.40 13.21
CA ILE A 136 28.76 5.05 13.71
C ILE A 136 27.38 4.58 13.24
N ILE A 137 27.38 3.46 12.53
CA ILE A 137 26.21 2.83 11.93
C ILE A 137 26.13 1.36 12.33
N TYR A 138 24.96 0.76 12.11
CA TYR A 138 24.67 -0.63 12.50
C TYR A 138 24.00 -1.41 11.36
N PRO A 139 24.66 -1.55 10.20
CA PRO A 139 24.17 -2.36 9.09
C PRO A 139 24.08 -3.84 9.48
N ARG A 140 23.37 -4.58 8.65
CA ARG A 140 23.28 -6.04 8.73
C ARG A 140 23.75 -6.60 7.39
N LEU A 141 24.74 -7.51 7.41
CA LEU A 141 25.33 -8.05 6.18
C LEU A 141 24.28 -8.70 5.27
N GLY A 142 23.30 -9.39 5.84
CA GLY A 142 22.21 -10.03 5.10
C GLY A 142 21.33 -9.04 4.35
N TRP A 143 21.18 -7.79 4.84
CA TRP A 143 20.46 -6.74 4.13
C TRP A 143 21.30 -6.15 2.99
N ILE A 144 22.60 -5.96 3.22
CA ILE A 144 23.55 -5.51 2.19
C ILE A 144 23.57 -6.50 1.02
N ARG A 145 23.65 -7.81 1.32
CA ARG A 145 23.54 -8.89 0.31
C ARG A 145 22.21 -8.93 -0.44
N ARG A 146 21.17 -8.22 0.03
CA ARG A 146 19.89 -8.04 -0.67
C ARG A 146 19.79 -6.71 -1.41
N GLY A 147 20.90 -5.97 -1.52
CA GLY A 147 20.98 -4.69 -2.22
C GLY A 147 20.70 -3.46 -1.35
N ALA A 148 20.62 -3.59 -0.02
CA ALA A 148 20.51 -2.42 0.84
C ALA A 148 21.85 -1.70 0.98
N GLN A 149 21.85 -0.37 0.96
CA GLN A 149 23.03 0.42 1.31
C GLN A 149 23.33 0.30 2.82
N ALA A 150 24.61 0.21 3.19
CA ALA A 150 25.01 -0.03 4.58
C ALA A 150 24.60 1.12 5.53
N CYS A 151 24.75 2.37 5.08
CA CYS A 151 24.36 3.54 5.86
C CYS A 151 22.92 3.96 5.53
N LYS A 152 22.01 3.82 6.50
CA LYS A 152 20.60 4.23 6.36
C LYS A 152 20.40 5.74 6.14
N TRP A 153 21.35 6.58 6.55
CA TRP A 153 21.31 8.02 6.32
C TRP A 153 21.72 8.36 4.88
N CYS A 154 22.82 7.78 4.39
CA CYS A 154 23.20 7.90 2.98
C CYS A 154 22.15 7.30 2.03
N ALA A 155 21.42 6.28 2.49
CA ALA A 155 20.30 5.70 1.77
C ALA A 155 19.03 6.59 1.78
N GLY A 156 19.03 7.71 2.50
CA GLY A 156 17.85 8.58 2.66
C GLY A 156 16.70 7.96 3.47
N VAL A 157 16.93 6.83 4.13
CA VAL A 157 15.91 6.14 4.94
C VAL A 157 15.64 6.90 6.24
N VAL A 158 16.69 7.50 6.80
CA VAL A 158 16.59 8.38 7.96
C VAL A 158 17.00 9.77 7.55
N ILE A 159 16.04 10.67 7.61
CA ILE A 159 16.21 12.11 7.44
C ILE A 159 16.19 12.74 8.83
N ASP A 160 17.12 13.65 9.08
CA ASP A 160 17.12 14.43 10.33
C ASP A 160 15.94 15.42 10.35
N ALA A 161 15.59 15.90 11.54
CA ALA A 161 14.41 16.74 11.73
C ALA A 161 14.52 18.11 11.05
N LEU A 162 15.74 18.66 10.88
CA LEU A 162 15.95 19.95 10.23
C LEU A 162 15.78 19.82 8.73
N THR A 163 16.42 18.83 8.11
CA THR A 163 16.23 18.55 6.69
C THR A 163 14.77 18.22 6.38
N ALA A 164 14.10 17.45 7.25
CA ALA A 164 12.67 17.18 7.11
C ALA A 164 11.83 18.47 7.16
N HIS A 165 12.16 19.39 8.07
CA HIS A 165 11.50 20.69 8.17
C HIS A 165 11.70 21.52 6.90
N ASP A 166 12.94 21.61 6.40
CA ASP A 166 13.28 22.41 5.22
C ASP A 166 12.58 21.89 3.97
N ILE A 167 12.45 20.58 3.80
CA ILE A 167 11.65 19.99 2.70
C ILE A 167 10.19 20.44 2.79
N MET A 168 9.58 20.39 3.98
CA MET A 168 8.17 20.77 4.15
C MET A 168 7.92 22.23 3.81
N VAL A 169 8.84 23.12 4.22
CA VAL A 169 8.76 24.55 3.93
C VAL A 169 9.04 24.82 2.45
N SER A 170 10.18 24.37 1.93
CA SER A 170 10.65 24.73 0.59
C SER A 170 9.86 24.06 -0.55
N GLN A 171 9.43 22.80 -0.38
CA GLN A 171 8.78 22.05 -1.45
C GLN A 171 7.25 22.12 -1.39
N ALA A 172 6.67 22.25 -0.20
CA ALA A 172 5.22 22.22 -0.02
C ALA A 172 4.62 23.54 0.50
N GLY A 173 5.43 24.52 0.91
CA GLY A 173 4.95 25.74 1.56
C GLY A 173 4.24 25.47 2.88
N LEU A 174 4.65 24.41 3.60
CA LEU A 174 4.04 23.95 4.83
C LEU A 174 5.02 24.12 5.98
N LEU A 175 4.64 24.92 6.97
CA LEU A 175 5.44 25.17 8.17
C LEU A 175 5.08 24.14 9.25
N PRO A 176 5.98 23.21 9.64
CA PRO A 176 5.74 22.32 10.76
C PRO A 176 5.39 23.05 12.05
N GLN A 177 4.47 22.49 12.84
CA GLN A 177 4.00 23.06 14.11
C GLN A 177 4.26 22.13 15.30
N ALA A 178 4.97 21.02 15.08
CA ALA A 178 5.34 20.02 16.07
C ALA A 178 6.68 19.39 15.69
N ALA A 179 7.33 18.72 16.65
CA ALA A 179 8.55 17.95 16.38
C ALA A 179 8.34 16.91 15.27
N TYR A 180 9.39 16.64 14.50
CA TYR A 180 9.33 15.72 13.36
C TYR A 180 8.92 14.30 13.80
N PRO A 181 7.75 13.78 13.37
CA PRO A 181 7.22 12.52 13.87
C PRO A 181 7.70 11.29 13.07
N GLY A 182 8.46 11.50 11.99
CA GLY A 182 8.92 10.45 11.07
C GLY A 182 8.25 10.48 9.70
N VAL A 183 8.89 9.83 8.71
CA VAL A 183 8.59 9.99 7.27
C VAL A 183 7.13 9.67 6.91
N ARG A 184 6.56 8.63 7.53
CA ARG A 184 5.23 8.09 7.20
C ARG A 184 4.15 8.47 8.22
N VAL A 185 4.46 9.34 9.17
CA VAL A 185 3.51 9.78 10.20
C VAL A 185 2.95 11.14 9.79
N PRO A 186 1.63 11.36 9.89
CA PRO A 186 1.04 12.67 9.63
C PRO A 186 1.69 13.75 10.51
N TRP A 187 2.19 14.81 9.88
CA TRP A 187 2.92 15.90 10.53
C TRP A 187 2.06 17.14 10.54
N LYS A 188 1.71 17.65 11.74
CA LYS A 188 0.93 18.88 11.90
C LYS A 188 1.72 20.06 11.32
N CYS A 189 1.16 20.69 10.29
CA CYS A 189 1.75 21.84 9.62
C CYS A 189 0.72 22.96 9.41
N ARG A 190 1.21 24.19 9.31
CA ARG A 190 0.44 25.37 8.90
C ARG A 190 0.81 25.73 7.47
N CYS A 191 -0.17 25.81 6.58
CA CYS A 191 0.07 26.24 5.20
C CYS A 191 0.45 27.72 5.16
N GLN A 192 1.53 28.08 4.48
CA GLN A 192 1.95 29.47 4.34
C GLN A 192 1.03 30.29 3.44
N ASN A 193 0.33 29.65 2.49
CA ASN A 193 -0.60 30.30 1.58
C ASN A 193 -1.97 30.59 2.24
N CYS A 194 -2.68 29.54 2.68
CA CYS A 194 -4.05 29.67 3.20
C CYS A 194 -4.16 29.64 4.74
N GLN A 195 -3.04 29.57 5.46
CA GLN A 195 -2.97 29.53 6.94
C GLN A 195 -3.68 28.35 7.62
N SER A 196 -4.23 27.42 6.85
CA SER A 196 -4.93 26.25 7.36
C SER A 196 -3.97 25.25 8.00
N THR A 197 -4.44 24.57 9.05
CA THR A 197 -3.70 23.45 9.66
C THR A 197 -3.96 22.17 8.87
N VAL A 198 -2.90 21.54 8.39
CA VAL A 198 -2.92 20.31 7.59
C VAL A 198 -1.99 19.25 8.18
N TYR A 199 -2.17 17.99 7.76
CA TYR A 199 -1.44 16.83 8.30
C TYR A 199 -0.83 15.96 7.18
N PRO A 200 0.02 16.52 6.30
CA PRO A 200 0.73 15.74 5.28
C PRO A 200 1.71 14.75 5.92
N THR A 201 2.18 13.78 5.13
CA THR A 201 3.37 12.98 5.50
C THR A 201 4.57 13.48 4.72
N LEU A 202 5.77 13.47 5.32
CA LEU A 202 6.98 13.84 4.59
C LEU A 202 7.19 12.94 3.36
N GLY A 203 6.90 11.64 3.49
CA GLY A 203 6.98 10.69 2.39
C GLY A 203 6.08 11.03 1.21
N SER A 204 4.88 11.59 1.43
CA SER A 204 4.01 12.01 0.33
C SER A 204 4.50 13.29 -0.34
N VAL A 205 5.05 14.24 0.44
CA VAL A 205 5.66 15.46 -0.09
C VAL A 205 6.83 15.10 -1.01
N THR A 206 7.76 14.26 -0.56
CA THR A 206 8.96 13.92 -1.33
C THR A 206 8.68 13.03 -2.54
N SER A 207 7.74 12.09 -2.44
CA SER A 207 7.47 11.13 -3.53
C SER A 207 6.44 11.60 -4.56
N ARG A 208 5.47 12.44 -4.15
CA ARG A 208 4.33 12.84 -4.98
C ARG A 208 4.19 14.35 -5.14
N GLY A 209 5.02 15.15 -4.48
CA GLY A 209 4.87 16.60 -4.47
C GLY A 209 3.55 17.06 -3.85
N THR A 210 2.96 16.28 -2.92
CA THR A 210 1.69 16.68 -2.29
C THR A 210 1.89 17.92 -1.42
N GLY A 211 1.12 18.98 -1.68
CA GLY A 211 1.11 20.21 -0.89
C GLY A 211 -0.04 20.28 0.12
N CYS A 212 -0.46 21.51 0.43
CA CYS A 212 -1.63 21.76 1.28
C CYS A 212 -2.91 21.16 0.69
N SER A 213 -3.62 20.34 1.47
CA SER A 213 -4.89 19.72 1.06
C SER A 213 -6.02 20.72 0.83
N GLU A 214 -5.92 21.93 1.39
CA GLU A 214 -6.90 23.01 1.19
C GLU A 214 -6.58 23.87 -0.04
N CYS A 215 -5.31 23.94 -0.46
CA CYS A 215 -4.88 24.71 -1.65
C CYS A 215 -4.79 23.86 -2.92
N ALA A 216 -5.07 22.55 -2.84
CA ALA A 216 -4.93 21.66 -3.98
C ALA A 216 -5.84 22.09 -5.14
N GLU A 217 -5.24 22.36 -6.31
CA GLU A 217 -5.98 22.72 -7.53
C GLU A 217 -6.64 21.49 -8.19
N TYR A 218 -6.04 20.32 -7.98
CA TYR A 218 -6.49 19.04 -8.53
C TYR A 218 -6.99 18.13 -7.41
N GLY A 219 -7.97 17.28 -7.74
CA GLY A 219 -8.61 16.36 -6.79
C GLY A 219 -9.86 16.96 -6.15
N PHE A 220 -10.19 16.48 -4.94
CA PHE A 220 -11.38 16.93 -4.22
C PHE A 220 -11.16 18.33 -3.61
N GLN A 221 -11.91 19.30 -4.10
CA GLN A 221 -11.80 20.71 -3.74
C GLN A 221 -12.76 21.04 -2.60
N ARG A 222 -12.22 21.21 -1.40
CA ARG A 222 -12.98 21.39 -0.16
C ARG A 222 -13.79 22.70 -0.10
N GLY A 223 -13.36 23.72 -0.83
CA GLY A 223 -14.05 25.00 -0.91
C GLY A 223 -15.21 25.06 -1.93
N LYS A 224 -15.34 24.06 -2.81
CA LYS A 224 -16.42 24.00 -3.82
C LYS A 224 -17.58 23.16 -3.32
N ALA A 225 -18.76 23.36 -3.89
CA ALA A 225 -19.92 22.49 -3.65
C ALA A 225 -19.57 21.01 -3.94
N ALA A 226 -20.17 20.13 -3.14
CA ALA A 226 -19.89 18.70 -3.18
C ALA A 226 -21.16 17.88 -2.95
N LEU A 227 -21.05 16.59 -3.21
CA LEU A 227 -22.05 15.59 -2.93
C LEU A 227 -21.44 14.58 -1.96
N LEU A 228 -22.21 14.21 -0.94
CA LEU A 228 -22.05 12.92 -0.27
C LEU A 228 -22.98 11.92 -0.98
N TYR A 229 -22.54 10.69 -1.17
CA TYR A 229 -23.33 9.65 -1.82
C TYR A 229 -23.24 8.33 -1.06
N LEU A 230 -24.32 7.56 -1.11
CA LEU A 230 -24.35 6.16 -0.67
C LEU A 230 -24.53 5.27 -1.91
N MET A 231 -23.72 4.23 -2.00
CA MET A 231 -23.81 3.21 -3.05
C MET A 231 -23.84 1.81 -2.45
N THR A 232 -24.43 0.86 -3.16
CA THR A 232 -24.49 -0.55 -2.78
C THR A 232 -23.84 -1.43 -3.83
N HIS A 233 -23.36 -2.60 -3.42
CA HIS A 233 -22.78 -3.58 -4.32
C HIS A 233 -23.35 -4.96 -3.97
N GLU A 234 -24.12 -5.52 -4.90
CA GLU A 234 -24.87 -6.77 -4.67
C GLU A 234 -23.96 -7.96 -4.39
N ARG A 235 -22.98 -8.24 -5.26
CA ARG A 235 -22.02 -9.35 -5.06
C ARG A 235 -21.25 -9.27 -3.74
N LEU A 236 -20.85 -8.06 -3.32
CA LEU A 236 -20.11 -7.85 -2.09
C LEU A 236 -21.02 -7.76 -0.85
N GLN A 237 -22.34 -7.66 -1.04
CA GLN A 237 -23.30 -7.32 0.00
C GLN A 237 -22.83 -6.13 0.84
N ALA A 238 -22.34 -5.09 0.14
CA ALA A 238 -21.66 -3.96 0.77
C ALA A 238 -22.33 -2.64 0.40
N ALA A 239 -22.37 -1.72 1.36
CA ALA A 239 -22.63 -0.31 1.16
C ALA A 239 -21.32 0.48 1.23
N LYS A 240 -21.28 1.60 0.52
CA LYS A 240 -20.14 2.51 0.45
C LYS A 240 -20.64 3.94 0.55
N VAL A 241 -20.15 4.67 1.54
CA VAL A 241 -20.27 6.12 1.58
C VAL A 241 -19.08 6.74 0.84
N GLY A 242 -19.30 7.87 0.19
CA GLY A 242 -18.23 8.59 -0.49
C GLY A 242 -18.60 10.04 -0.76
N ILE A 243 -17.58 10.86 -1.05
CA ILE A 243 -17.75 12.27 -1.42
C ILE A 243 -17.15 12.61 -2.78
N CYS A 244 -17.74 13.57 -3.48
CA CYS A 244 -17.18 14.13 -4.71
C CYS A 244 -17.58 15.59 -4.91
N ASN A 245 -16.77 16.38 -5.61
CA ASN A 245 -17.29 17.64 -6.15
C ASN A 245 -18.31 17.34 -7.26
N LEU A 246 -19.15 18.33 -7.54
CA LEU A 246 -20.11 18.26 -8.65
C LEU A 246 -19.40 17.96 -9.98
N ASN A 247 -20.04 17.17 -10.84
CA ASN A 247 -19.62 16.90 -12.22
C ASN A 247 -18.22 16.28 -12.39
N THR A 248 -17.74 15.53 -11.40
CA THR A 248 -16.42 14.87 -11.45
C THR A 248 -16.42 13.50 -12.14
N GLY A 249 -17.60 12.94 -12.47
CA GLY A 249 -17.71 11.59 -13.03
C GLY A 249 -17.42 10.47 -12.00
N ARG A 250 -17.26 10.80 -10.70
CA ARG A 250 -16.81 9.86 -9.67
C ARG A 250 -17.85 8.78 -9.39
N ILE A 251 -19.13 9.14 -9.36
CA ILE A 251 -20.24 8.20 -9.13
C ILE A 251 -20.35 7.24 -10.32
N GLU A 252 -20.34 7.77 -11.53
CA GLU A 252 -20.42 7.01 -12.79
C GLU A 252 -19.23 6.04 -12.96
N LYS A 253 -18.06 6.40 -12.42
CA LYS A 253 -16.89 5.51 -12.36
C LYS A 253 -17.11 4.34 -11.40
N HIS A 254 -17.79 4.54 -10.28
CA HIS A 254 -18.17 3.46 -9.36
C HIS A 254 -19.27 2.59 -9.97
N GLU A 255 -20.25 3.17 -10.65
CA GLU A 255 -21.31 2.44 -11.35
C GLU A 255 -20.76 1.47 -12.40
N ARG A 256 -19.80 1.92 -13.21
CA ARG A 256 -19.06 1.05 -14.15
C ARG A 256 -18.31 -0.10 -13.50
N ARG A 257 -18.09 -0.05 -12.17
CA ARG A 257 -17.43 -1.09 -11.37
C ARG A 257 -18.42 -1.96 -10.58
N GLY A 258 -19.71 -1.89 -10.90
CA GLY A 258 -20.75 -2.73 -10.29
C GLY A 258 -21.36 -2.18 -9.00
N TRP A 259 -21.13 -0.90 -8.69
CA TRP A 259 -21.80 -0.22 -7.58
C TRP A 259 -23.13 0.40 -8.06
N ALA A 260 -24.24 0.10 -7.42
CA ALA A 260 -25.50 0.79 -7.66
C ALA A 260 -25.58 2.03 -6.77
N ARG A 261 -25.89 3.19 -7.34
CA ARG A 261 -26.17 4.40 -6.56
C ARG A 261 -27.47 4.21 -5.78
N HIS A 262 -27.40 4.37 -4.46
CA HIS A 262 -28.59 4.39 -3.61
C HIS A 262 -29.19 5.80 -3.61
N ASP A 263 -28.43 6.80 -3.13
CA ASP A 263 -28.87 8.20 -3.13
C ASP A 263 -27.67 9.16 -2.97
N VAL A 264 -27.94 10.47 -3.12
CA VAL A 264 -26.96 11.57 -3.04
C VAL A 264 -27.51 12.73 -2.21
N LEU A 265 -26.63 13.35 -1.43
CA LEU A 265 -26.92 14.47 -0.55
C LEU A 265 -26.03 15.66 -0.94
N PRO A 266 -26.61 16.78 -1.39
CA PRO A 266 -25.85 17.99 -1.69
C PRO A 266 -25.30 18.65 -0.42
N CYS A 267 -24.00 18.94 -0.41
CA CYS A 267 -23.35 19.69 0.66
C CYS A 267 -22.91 21.06 0.15
N ARG A 268 -23.03 22.09 1.00
CA ARG A 268 -22.66 23.48 0.65
C ARG A 268 -21.22 23.58 0.18
N THR A 269 -20.32 22.92 0.89
CA THR A 269 -18.90 22.85 0.54
C THR A 269 -18.38 21.41 0.64
N GLY A 270 -17.27 21.12 -0.02
CA GLY A 270 -16.57 19.85 0.11
C GLY A 270 -16.07 19.60 1.52
N ARG A 271 -15.79 20.66 2.30
CA ARG A 271 -15.45 20.53 3.72
C ARG A 271 -16.62 19.97 4.53
N ASP A 272 -17.83 20.43 4.24
CA ASP A 272 -19.04 19.93 4.90
C ASP A 272 -19.29 18.47 4.54
N ALA A 273 -19.16 18.11 3.25
CA ALA A 273 -19.28 16.72 2.80
C ALA A 273 -18.28 15.80 3.48
N GLU A 274 -17.01 16.21 3.59
CA GLU A 274 -15.97 15.40 4.23
C GLU A 274 -16.15 15.28 5.75
N LEU A 275 -16.63 16.34 6.41
CA LEU A 275 -16.96 16.28 7.83
C LEU A 275 -18.07 15.25 8.08
N LEU A 276 -19.13 15.31 7.28
CA LEU A 276 -20.25 14.37 7.38
C LEU A 276 -19.80 12.94 7.05
N GLU A 277 -19.02 12.72 6.00
CA GLU A 277 -18.45 11.41 5.65
C GLU A 277 -17.63 10.82 6.82
N LYS A 278 -16.78 11.62 7.46
CA LYS A 278 -16.00 11.19 8.62
C LYS A 278 -16.88 10.78 9.79
N GLN A 279 -17.97 11.51 10.04
CA GLN A 279 -18.91 11.19 11.12
C GLN A 279 -19.69 9.91 10.82
N VAL A 280 -20.16 9.75 9.58
CA VAL A 280 -20.83 8.51 9.13
C VAL A 280 -19.90 7.31 9.31
N LEU A 281 -18.64 7.43 8.90
CA LEU A 281 -17.66 6.37 9.10
C LEU A 281 -17.39 6.12 10.58
N ALA A 282 -17.22 7.16 11.39
CA ALA A 282 -17.02 7.02 12.84
C ALA A 282 -18.19 6.29 13.51
N GLU A 283 -19.42 6.61 13.12
CA GLU A 283 -20.65 5.96 13.60
C GLU A 283 -20.72 4.50 13.16
N TRP A 284 -20.41 4.20 11.90
CA TRP A 284 -20.31 2.80 11.45
C TRP A 284 -19.27 2.01 12.25
N ARG A 285 -18.13 2.63 12.60
CA ARG A 285 -17.10 1.96 13.41
C ARG A 285 -17.49 1.85 14.88
N SER A 286 -18.24 2.78 15.45
CA SER A 286 -18.72 2.72 16.84
C SER A 286 -19.68 1.54 17.04
N GLN A 287 -20.50 1.24 16.02
CA GLN A 287 -21.42 0.10 15.98
C GLN A 287 -20.71 -1.24 15.69
N GLY A 288 -19.39 -1.24 15.56
CA GLY A 288 -18.59 -2.43 15.29
C GLY A 288 -18.66 -2.91 13.84
N TRP A 289 -19.30 -2.14 12.95
CA TRP A 289 -19.36 -2.51 11.54
C TRP A 289 -17.99 -2.35 10.90
N ARG A 290 -17.53 -3.38 10.19
CA ARG A 290 -16.18 -3.44 9.61
C ARG A 290 -16.22 -3.17 8.11
N PRO A 291 -15.15 -2.62 7.52
CA PRO A 291 -15.08 -2.48 6.07
C PRO A 291 -14.95 -3.83 5.37
N VAL A 292 -15.56 -3.93 4.19
CA VAL A 292 -15.73 -5.17 3.44
C VAL A 292 -14.51 -5.44 2.56
N LEU A 293 -14.02 -6.67 2.61
CA LEU A 293 -12.93 -7.17 1.75
C LEU A 293 -13.51 -7.98 0.59
N ASP A 294 -12.91 -7.89 -0.59
CA ASP A 294 -13.29 -8.74 -1.72
C ASP A 294 -12.49 -10.05 -1.63
N SER A 295 -13.15 -11.14 -1.24
CA SER A 295 -12.50 -12.46 -1.09
C SER A 295 -11.25 -12.39 -0.17
N GLY A 296 -11.32 -11.58 0.90
CA GLY A 296 -10.23 -11.34 1.84
C GLY A 296 -9.14 -10.37 1.38
N GLN A 297 -9.26 -9.79 0.18
CA GLN A 297 -8.32 -8.81 -0.36
C GLN A 297 -8.84 -7.38 -0.22
N ARG A 298 -7.92 -6.44 0.01
CA ARG A 298 -8.19 -5.00 0.04
C ARG A 298 -8.28 -4.46 -1.39
N TYR A 299 -9.20 -3.56 -1.65
CA TYR A 299 -9.36 -2.85 -2.92
C TYR A 299 -9.44 -1.34 -2.69
N ASP A 300 -9.29 -0.54 -3.74
CA ASP A 300 -9.29 0.92 -3.62
C ASP A 300 -10.62 1.46 -3.03
N GLY A 301 -10.54 2.24 -1.96
CA GLY A 301 -11.71 2.77 -1.23
C GLY A 301 -12.46 1.76 -0.34
N TRP A 302 -11.88 0.59 -0.04
CA TRP A 302 -12.53 -0.43 0.81
C TRP A 302 -12.82 0.05 2.24
N THR A 303 -12.02 0.97 2.79
CA THR A 303 -12.17 1.50 4.15
C THR A 303 -13.47 2.27 4.37
N GLU A 304 -14.07 2.75 3.29
CA GLU A 304 -15.30 3.55 3.29
C GLU A 304 -16.56 2.66 3.11
N THR A 305 -16.44 1.35 3.38
CA THR A 305 -17.53 0.38 3.18
C THR A 305 -18.04 -0.24 4.48
N VAL A 306 -19.22 -0.86 4.39
CA VAL A 306 -19.88 -1.63 5.45
C VAL A 306 -20.71 -2.77 4.82
N THR A 307 -20.92 -3.86 5.56
CA THR A 307 -21.82 -4.95 5.14
C THR A 307 -23.29 -4.51 5.23
N LEU A 308 -24.09 -4.85 4.22
CA LEU A 308 -25.55 -4.60 4.17
C LEU A 308 -26.38 -5.59 5.02
N LEU A 309 -25.74 -6.42 5.83
CA LEU A 309 -26.42 -7.35 6.72
C LEU A 309 -25.76 -7.23 8.10
N PRO A 310 -26.52 -6.84 9.15
CA PRO A 310 -27.99 -6.70 9.21
C PRO A 310 -28.57 -5.35 8.73
N ALA A 311 -27.74 -4.37 8.34
CA ALA A 311 -28.18 -3.00 8.03
C ALA A 311 -28.70 -2.83 6.59
N THR A 312 -29.90 -2.30 6.39
CA THR A 312 -30.42 -2.01 5.04
C THR A 312 -29.82 -0.73 4.46
N ALA A 313 -29.81 -0.60 3.13
CA ALA A 313 -29.36 0.62 2.46
C ALA A 313 -30.18 1.85 2.92
N ASP A 314 -31.50 1.69 3.03
CA ASP A 314 -32.41 2.75 3.53
C ASP A 314 -32.08 3.13 4.98
N GLY A 315 -31.77 2.14 5.84
CA GLY A 315 -31.41 2.41 7.22
C GLY A 315 -30.07 3.15 7.35
N LEU A 316 -29.09 2.77 6.52
CA LEU A 316 -27.81 3.48 6.43
C LEU A 316 -28.01 4.92 5.91
N TRP A 317 -28.88 5.10 4.92
CA TRP A 317 -29.20 6.41 4.37
C TRP A 317 -29.91 7.30 5.39
N GLN A 318 -30.89 6.77 6.12
CA GLN A 318 -31.57 7.50 7.18
C GLN A 318 -30.57 7.96 8.26
N GLY A 319 -29.64 7.09 8.67
CA GLY A 319 -28.59 7.48 9.62
C GLY A 319 -27.68 8.60 9.11
N ILE A 320 -27.44 8.67 7.79
CA ILE A 320 -26.71 9.78 7.16
C ILE A 320 -27.52 11.08 7.26
N LEU A 321 -28.83 11.04 6.96
CA LEU A 321 -29.71 12.20 7.05
C LEU A 321 -29.85 12.70 8.49
N ASP A 322 -29.93 11.80 9.47
CA ASP A 322 -30.00 12.15 10.89
C ASP A 322 -28.72 12.87 11.34
N LEU A 323 -27.54 12.40 10.91
CA LEU A 323 -26.25 13.07 11.16
C LEU A 323 -26.15 14.44 10.46
N GLU A 324 -26.69 14.56 9.25
CA GLU A 324 -26.75 15.83 8.53
C GLU A 324 -27.58 16.86 9.29
N ALA A 325 -28.78 16.47 9.74
CA ALA A 325 -29.69 17.34 10.48
C ALA A 325 -29.08 17.85 11.79
N LEU A 326 -28.26 17.03 12.45
CA LEU A 326 -27.52 17.41 13.67
C LEU A 326 -26.36 18.38 13.40
N THR A 327 -25.79 18.37 12.19
CA THR A 327 -24.60 19.17 11.84
C THR A 327 -24.90 20.41 11.00
N GLY A 328 -26.09 20.52 10.41
CA GLY A 328 -26.55 21.70 9.67
C GLY A 328 -25.74 21.99 8.40
N THR A 329 -25.34 20.95 7.68
CA THR A 329 -24.40 21.04 6.55
C THR A 329 -25.07 21.35 5.19
N THR A 330 -26.40 21.29 5.12
CA THR A 330 -27.20 21.60 3.90
C THR A 330 -27.75 23.04 3.94
N PRO A 331 -27.85 23.76 2.79
CA PRO A 331 -28.54 25.05 2.78
C PRO A 331 -30.06 24.85 3.01
N PRO A 332 -30.75 25.76 3.71
CA PRO A 332 -32.21 25.66 3.85
C PRO A 332 -32.85 25.65 2.47
N ALA A 333 -33.79 24.73 2.26
CA ALA A 333 -34.58 24.66 1.03
C ALA A 333 -35.17 26.04 0.73
N ALA A 334 -34.92 26.56 -0.47
CA ALA A 334 -35.58 27.78 -0.94
C ALA A 334 -37.10 27.54 -0.87
N ARG A 335 -37.77 28.22 0.07
CA ARG A 335 -39.24 28.23 0.15
C ARG A 335 -39.76 28.68 -1.21
N ALA A 336 -40.49 27.80 -1.89
CA ALA A 336 -41.27 28.16 -3.06
C ALA A 336 -42.18 29.33 -2.67
N GLN A 337 -41.95 30.49 -3.29
CA GLN A 337 -42.84 31.63 -3.14
C GLN A 337 -44.15 31.26 -3.83
N SER A 338 -45.21 31.12 -3.04
CA SER A 338 -46.58 31.04 -3.57
C SER A 338 -46.85 32.26 -4.45
N PRO A 339 -47.50 32.11 -5.62
CA PRO A 339 -47.82 33.25 -6.46
C PRO A 339 -48.83 34.13 -5.73
N ALA A 340 -48.46 35.40 -5.54
CA ALA A 340 -49.34 36.44 -5.04
C ALA A 340 -50.56 36.58 -5.95
N GLY A 341 -51.74 36.65 -5.32
CA GLY A 341 -53.01 36.81 -6.00
C GLY A 341 -53.03 38.06 -6.88
N SER A 342 -53.59 37.90 -8.08
CA SER A 342 -53.97 39.01 -8.93
C SER A 342 -55.42 39.37 -8.63
N ASP A 343 -55.58 40.38 -7.79
CA ASP A 343 -56.80 41.17 -7.71
C ASP A 343 -56.86 42.06 -8.96
N LYS A 344 -57.90 41.92 -9.78
CA LYS A 344 -58.26 42.91 -10.81
C LYS A 344 -59.72 43.29 -10.64
N ARG A 345 -59.91 44.57 -10.31
CA ARG A 345 -61.12 45.33 -10.67
C ARG A 345 -61.19 45.55 -12.16
#